data_AF-A0A267HSG9-F1
#
_entry.id   AF-A0A267HSG9-F1
#
_cell.length_a   1.000
_cell.length_b   1.000
_cell.length_c   1.000
_cell.angle_alpha   90.00
_cell.angle_beta   90.00
_cell.angle_gamma   90.00
#
_symmetry.space_group_name_H-M   'P 1'
#
loop_
_entity.id
_entity.type
_entity.pdbx_description
1 polymer ?
#
loop_
_entity_poly.entity_id
_entity_poly.type
_entity_poly.pdbx_seq_one_letter_code
_entity_poly.pdbx_strand_id
1 'polypeptide(L)' 'MRYTLNQECLIHKLAKEKVNELQTLLYGKDVLSDRQRENARKELKQYQELLYQNRLNRQMEMR' A
#
# COMPACT_ATOMS: atom_id res chain seq x y z
N MET A 1 -0.34 -2.86 19.18
CA MET A 1 0.55 -4.00 18.84
C MET A 1 1.71 -3.45 18.02
N ARG A 2 2.96 -3.67 18.44
CA ARG A 2 4.13 -3.40 17.59
C ARG A 2 4.44 -4.67 16.79
N TYR A 3 4.53 -4.53 15.48
CA TYR A 3 5.03 -5.61 14.62
C TYR A 3 6.52 -5.78 14.87
N THR A 4 7.02 -7.01 14.75
CA THR A 4 8.46 -7.25 14.71
C THR A 4 9.05 -6.68 13.42
N LEU A 5 10.36 -6.38 13.40
CA LEU A 5 11.06 -5.88 12.21
C LEU A 5 10.79 -6.75 10.95
N ASN A 6 10.77 -8.07 11.12
CA ASN A 6 10.49 -9.02 10.04
C ASN A 6 9.04 -8.92 9.54
N GLN A 7 8.08 -8.76 10.45
CA GLN A 7 6.68 -8.52 10.09
C GLN A 7 6.51 -7.17 9.39
N GLU A 8 7.21 -6.12 9.83
CA GLU A 8 7.20 -4.82 9.16
C GLU A 8 7.81 -4.89 7.76
N CYS A 9 8.94 -5.59 7.58
CA CYS A 9 9.52 -5.86 6.26
C CYS A 9 8.52 -6.57 5.34
N LEU A 10 7.83 -7.58 5.87
CA LEU A 10 6.84 -8.35 5.12
C LEU A 10 5.62 -7.49 4.73
N ILE A 11 5.08 -6.73 5.68
CA ILE A 11 3.98 -5.78 5.44
C ILE A 11 4.38 -4.76 4.38
N HIS A 12 5.58 -4.20 4.48
CA HIS A 12 6.10 -3.25 3.50
C HIS A 12 6.19 -3.86 2.10
N LYS A 13 6.73 -5.08 1.98
CA LYS A 13 6.84 -5.78 0.70
C LYS A 13 5.47 -6.03 0.07
N LEU A 14 4.54 -6.62 0.83
CA LEU A 14 3.20 -6.94 0.36
C LEU A 14 2.39 -5.70 -0.02
N ALA A 15 2.46 -4.65 0.81
CA ALA A 15 1.77 -3.40 0.52
C ALA A 15 2.34 -2.72 -0.74
N LYS A 16 3.66 -2.78 -0.96
CA LYS A 16 4.28 -2.24 -2.17
C LYS A 16 3.89 -3.01 -3.42
N GLU A 17 3.83 -4.34 -3.35
CA GLU A 17 3.32 -5.19 -4.44
C GLU A 17 1.87 -4.81 -4.78
N LYS A 18 1.00 -4.68 -3.77
CA LYS A 18 -0.40 -4.26 -3.99
C LYS A 18 -0.54 -2.86 -4.58
N VAL A 19 0.28 -1.90 -4.16
CA VAL A 19 0.31 -0.56 -4.77
C VAL A 19 0.64 -0.64 -6.25
N ASN A 20 1.65 -1.43 -6.64
CA ASN A 20 2.03 -1.59 -8.04
C ASN A 20 0.92 -2.25 -8.88
N GLU A 21 0.28 -3.29 -8.33
CA GLU A 21 -0.87 -3.95 -8.97
C GLU A 21 -2.03 -2.98 -9.18
N LEU A 22 -2.40 -2.21 -8.15
CA LEU A 22 -3.49 -1.24 -8.22
C LEU A 22 -3.18 -0.08 -9.17
N GLN A 23 -1.93 0.38 -9.22
CA GLN A 23 -1.51 1.38 -10.21
C GLN A 23 -1.58 0.82 -11.63
N THR A 24 -1.14 -0.41 -11.83
CA THR A 24 -1.24 -1.09 -13.14
C THR A 24 -2.70 -1.27 -13.54
N LEU A 25 -3.57 -1.62 -12.61
CA LEU A 25 -5.01 -1.74 -12.85
C LEU A 25 -5.66 -0.40 -13.20
N LEU A 26 -5.33 0.67 -12.46
CA LEU A 26 -5.93 1.99 -12.63
C LEU A 26 -5.46 2.74 -13.88
N TYR A 27 -4.19 2.58 -14.25
CA TYR A 27 -3.54 3.31 -15.34
C TYR A 27 -3.17 2.41 -16.52
N GLY A 28 -3.47 1.12 -16.43
CA GLY A 28 -3.30 0.17 -17.51
C GLY A 28 -4.32 0.35 -18.63
N LYS A 29 -4.30 -0.57 -19.58
CA LYS A 29 -5.21 -0.58 -20.72
C LYS A 29 -6.59 -1.17 -20.40
N ASP A 30 -6.79 -1.62 -19.16
CA ASP A 30 -8.02 -2.28 -18.75
C ASP A 30 -9.18 -1.28 -18.61
N VAL A 31 -10.34 -1.65 -19.15
CA VAL A 31 -11.55 -0.84 -19.02
C VAL A 31 -12.22 -1.17 -17.69
N LEU A 32 -12.02 -0.28 -16.71
CA LEU A 32 -12.69 -0.35 -15.42
C LEU A 32 -14.01 0.43 -15.45
N SER A 33 -15.05 -0.14 -14.86
CA SER A 33 -16.24 0.65 -14.48
C SER A 33 -15.88 1.73 -13.47
N ASP A 34 -16.70 2.78 -13.38
CA ASP A 34 -16.48 3.87 -12.42
C ASP A 34 -16.42 3.38 -10.97
N ARG A 35 -17.26 2.39 -10.62
CA ARG A 35 -17.26 1.76 -9.30
C ARG A 35 -15.98 0.97 -9.03
N GLN A 36 -15.47 0.23 -10.01
CA GLN A 36 -14.19 -0.48 -9.88
C GLN A 36 -13.02 0.49 -9.74
N ARG A 37 -13.03 1.57 -10.52
CA ARG A 37 -12.01 2.62 -10.47
C ARG A 37 -12.03 3.35 -9.12
N GLU A 38 -13.21 3.66 -8.58
CA GLU A 38 -13.35 4.27 -7.26
C GLU A 38 -12.84 3.34 -6.15
N ASN A 39 -13.23 2.06 -6.18
CA ASN A 39 -12.76 1.06 -5.23
C ASN A 39 -11.24 0.90 -5.26
N ALA A 40 -10.65 0.75 -6.46
CA ALA A 40 -9.20 0.62 -6.62
C ALA A 40 -8.46 1.89 -6.16
N ARG A 41 -9.03 3.09 -6.35
CA ARG A 41 -8.45 4.34 -5.80
C ARG A 41 -8.51 4.39 -4.28
N LYS A 42 -9.63 3.99 -3.68
CA LYS A 42 -9.77 3.92 -2.21
C LYS A 42 -8.77 2.93 -1.61
N GLU A 43 -8.65 1.75 -2.20
CA GLU A 43 -7.72 0.72 -1.78
C GLU A 43 -6.25 1.17 -1.95
N LEU A 44 -5.92 1.81 -3.07
CA LEU A 44 -4.58 2.37 -3.31
C LEU A 44 -4.20 3.39 -2.23
N LYS A 45 -5.13 4.27 -1.86
CA LYS A 45 -4.91 5.26 -0.79
C LYS A 45 -4.62 4.59 0.56
N GLN A 46 -5.36 3.53 0.90
CA GLN A 46 -5.15 2.78 2.16
C GLN A 46 -3.77 2.13 2.22
N TYR A 47 -3.32 1.49 1.14
CA TYR A 47 -1.98 0.89 1.11
C TYR A 47 -0.85 1.93 1.13
N GLN A 48 -1.04 3.08 0.47
CA GLN A 48 -0.08 4.19 0.54
C GLN A 48 0.03 4.74 1.98
N GLU A 49 -1.10 4.87 2.68
CA GLU A 49 -1.13 5.30 4.08
C GLU A 49 -0.45 4.27 5.00
N LEU A 50 -0.68 2.98 4.77
CA LEU A 50 0.00 1.90 5.50
C LEU A 50 1.52 1.96 5.32
N LEU A 51 2.00 2.16 4.10
CA LEU A 51 3.43 2.31 3.81
C LEU A 51 4.02 3.56 4.47
N TYR A 52 3.26 4.66 4.49
CA TYR A 52 3.67 5.89 5.15
C TYR A 52 3.81 5.69 6.67
N GLN A 53 2.83 5.06 7.31
CA GLN A 53 2.89 4.73 8.74
C GLN A 53 4.05 3.78 9.06
N ASN A 54 4.29 2.77 8.21
CA ASN A 54 5.42 1.87 8.38
C ASN A 54 6.77 2.62 8.31
N ARG A 55 6.90 3.58 7.38
CA ARG A 55 8.09 4.44 7.29
C ARG A 55 8.28 5.30 8.55
N LEU A 56 7.20 5.92 9.05
CA LEU A 56 7.25 6.73 10.28
C LEU A 56 7.65 5.91 11.49
N ASN A 57 7.08 4.71 11.65
CA ASN A 57 7.41 3.80 12.75
C ASN A 57 8.90 3.43 12.75
N ARG A 58 9.46 3.07 11.59
CA ARG A 58 10.91 2.81 11.47
C ARG A 58 11.77 4.01 11.81
N GLN A 59 11.37 5.21 11.40
CA GLN A 59 12.12 6.43 11.73
C GLN A 59 12.10 6.73 13.23
N MET A 60 10.99 6.43 13.91
CA MET A 60 10.89 6.59 15.37
C MET A 60 11.69 5.51 16.12
N GLU A 61 11.73 4.26 15.63
CA GLU A 61 12.55 3.20 16.26
C GLU A 61 14.06 3.38 16.05
N MET A 62 14.46 4.13 15.01
CA MET A 62 15.88 4.50 14.78
C MET A 62 16.34 5.74 15.57
N ARG A 63 15.45 6.41 16.32
CA ARG A 63 15.75 7.57 17.17
C ARG A 63 15.87 7.14 18.63
#